data_AF-A0A920E0B5-F1
#
_entry.id   AF-A0A920E0B5-F1
#
_cell.length_a   1.000
_cell.length_b   1.000
_cell.length_c   1.000
_cell.angle_alpha   90.00
_cell.angle_beta   90.00
_cell.angle_gamma   90.00
#
_symmetry.space_group_name_H-M   'P 1'
#
loop_
_entity.id
_entity.type
_entity.pdbx_description
1 polymer ?
#
loop_
_entity_poly.entity_id
_entity_poly.type
_entity_poly.pdbx_seq_one_letter_code
_entity_poly.pdbx_strand_id
1 'polypeptide(L)'
;MTLFFIYFAFFNISYFSIFCLLLFLFADFDKLMKYKEIFFLTTIVFYSLRFLFSLSSRFDNMWEFISLNNYSSVERFWDLQLNLISMKCIFGNVDNYYLKFSSTSYKSCPYSAQYGPLSTKVPYIGDIWVGTIIFLFCDFFSITYLLQGL
;
A
#
# COMPACT_ATOMS: atom_id res chain seq x y z
N MET A 1 -17.79 -1.93 19.17
CA MET A 1 -17.24 -2.54 17.93
C MET A 1 -16.85 -1.47 16.92
N THR A 2 -17.80 -0.72 16.36
CA THR A 2 -17.55 0.38 15.39
C THR A 2 -16.48 1.39 15.82
N LEU A 3 -16.61 1.96 17.03
CA LEU A 3 -15.63 2.94 17.55
C LEU A 3 -14.22 2.34 17.70
N PHE A 4 -14.11 1.09 18.15
CA PHE A 4 -12.83 0.39 18.24
C PHE A 4 -12.23 0.14 16.86
N PHE A 5 -13.04 -0.21 15.87
CA PHE A 5 -12.58 -0.41 14.50
C PHE A 5 -12.00 0.88 13.91
N ILE A 6 -12.72 2.00 14.04
CA ILE A 6 -12.25 3.33 13.60
C ILE A 6 -10.97 3.70 14.34
N TYR A 7 -10.93 3.49 15.66
CA TYR A 7 -9.75 3.78 16.48
C TYR A 7 -8.51 3.01 15.99
N PHE A 8 -8.61 1.69 15.83
CA PHE A 8 -7.47 0.89 15.37
C PHE A 8 -7.10 1.20 13.91
N ALA A 9 -8.05 1.45 13.02
CA ALA A 9 -7.77 1.74 11.61
C ALA A 9 -6.98 3.05 11.40
N PHE A 10 -7.27 4.09 12.19
CA PHE A 10 -6.72 5.44 11.96
C PHE A 10 -5.74 5.94 13.01
N PHE A 11 -5.81 5.44 14.24
CA PHE A 11 -4.99 5.92 15.36
C PHE A 11 -4.05 4.86 15.92
N ASN A 12 -4.25 3.58 15.58
CA ASN A 12 -3.41 2.50 16.08
C ASN A 12 -3.26 1.34 15.09
N ILE A 13 -2.90 1.69 13.85
CA ILE A 13 -2.88 0.78 12.70
C ILE A 13 -1.96 -0.43 12.91
N SER A 14 -0.91 -0.30 13.72
CA SER A 14 0.00 -1.38 14.10
C SER A 14 -0.71 -2.56 14.79
N TYR A 15 -1.81 -2.32 15.51
CA TYR A 15 -2.61 -3.38 16.15
C TYR A 15 -3.90 -3.69 15.39
N PHE A 16 -4.19 -3.03 14.27
CA PHE A 16 -5.40 -3.23 13.51
C PHE A 16 -5.52 -4.66 12.96
N SER A 17 -4.43 -5.24 12.44
CA SER A 17 -4.39 -6.62 11.98
C SER A 17 -4.65 -7.63 13.10
N ILE A 18 -4.07 -7.41 14.28
CA ILE A 18 -4.30 -8.23 15.48
C ILE A 18 -5.77 -8.12 15.92
N PHE A 19 -6.31 -6.90 15.92
CA PHE A 19 -7.72 -6.66 16.24
C PHE A 19 -8.67 -7.35 15.25
N CYS A 20 -8.40 -7.29 13.94
CA CYS A 20 -9.15 -8.01 12.91
C CYS A 20 -9.06 -9.52 13.08
N LEU A 21 -7.88 -10.06 13.42
CA LEU A 21 -7.70 -11.50 13.70
C LEU A 21 -8.50 -11.94 14.92
N LEU A 22 -8.44 -11.21 16.02
CA LEU A 22 -9.24 -11.50 17.22
C LEU A 22 -10.72 -11.43 16.91
N LEU A 23 -11.15 -10.46 16.10
CA LEU A 23 -12.53 -10.39 15.64
C LEU A 23 -12.95 -11.62 14.85
N PHE A 24 -12.13 -12.06 13.90
CA PHE A 24 -12.42 -13.25 13.10
C PHE A 24 -12.49 -14.52 13.96
N LEU A 25 -11.63 -14.66 14.97
CA LEU A 25 -11.59 -15.85 15.83
C LEU A 25 -12.73 -15.92 16.85
N PHE A 26 -13.22 -14.78 17.34
CA PHE A 26 -14.15 -14.74 18.47
C PHE A 26 -15.54 -14.17 18.14
N ALA A 27 -15.73 -13.53 16.98
CA ALA A 27 -17.03 -13.02 16.58
C ALA A 27 -17.77 -14.00 15.69
N ASP A 28 -19.07 -14.11 15.95
CA ASP A 28 -20.00 -14.82 15.09
C ASP A 28 -20.11 -14.13 13.72
N PHE A 29 -20.14 -14.90 12.63
CA PHE A 29 -20.12 -14.37 11.27
C PHE A 29 -21.32 -13.45 11.00
N ASP A 30 -22.52 -13.83 11.47
CA ASP A 30 -23.73 -13.02 11.33
C ASP A 30 -23.61 -11.67 12.07
N LYS A 31 -22.91 -11.65 13.20
CA LYS A 31 -22.63 -10.40 13.94
C LYS A 31 -21.60 -9.52 13.22
N LEU A 32 -20.63 -10.12 12.52
CA LEU A 32 -19.66 -9.39 11.70
C LEU A 32 -20.32 -8.76 10.47
N MET A 33 -21.24 -9.48 9.82
CA MET A 33 -21.96 -8.99 8.64
C MET A 33 -22.78 -7.73 8.91
N LYS A 34 -23.25 -7.53 10.15
CA LYS A 34 -23.89 -6.27 10.58
C LYS A 34 -22.98 -5.04 10.45
N TYR A 35 -21.66 -5.22 10.44
CA TYR A 35 -20.68 -4.13 10.34
C TYR A 35 -20.04 -4.02 8.95
N LYS A 36 -20.54 -4.76 7.95
CA LYS A 36 -19.95 -4.80 6.60
C LYS A 36 -19.86 -3.43 5.93
N GLU A 37 -20.89 -2.59 6.08
CA GLU A 37 -20.92 -1.24 5.50
C GLU A 37 -19.87 -0.32 6.12
N ILE A 38 -19.63 -0.46 7.43
CA ILE A 38 -18.59 0.28 8.14
C ILE A 38 -17.21 -0.19 7.70
N PHE A 39 -17.01 -1.51 7.57
CA PHE A 39 -15.77 -2.08 7.05
C PHE A 39 -15.47 -1.57 5.64
N PHE A 40 -16.49 -1.59 4.77
CA PHE A 40 -16.41 -1.03 3.41
C PHE A 40 -16.03 0.45 3.42
N LEU A 41 -16.76 1.27 4.19
CA LEU A 41 -16.53 2.71 4.27
C LEU A 41 -15.13 3.04 4.79
N THR A 42 -14.71 2.42 5.90
CA THR A 42 -13.39 2.66 6.50
C THR A 42 -12.26 2.25 5.57
N THR A 43 -12.42 1.14 4.84
CA THR A 43 -11.45 0.69 3.83
C THR A 43 -11.34 1.69 2.68
N ILE A 44 -12.48 2.15 2.13
CA ILE A 44 -12.50 3.16 1.07
C ILE A 44 -11.83 4.46 1.52
N VAL A 45 -12.18 4.94 2.71
CA VAL A 45 -11.60 6.17 3.27
C VAL A 45 -10.09 6.01 3.45
N PHE A 46 -9.63 4.89 4.01
CA PHE A 46 -8.19 4.63 4.20
C PHE A 46 -7.41 4.65 2.88
N TYR A 47 -7.87 3.91 1.87
CA TYR A 47 -7.17 3.88 0.57
C TYR A 47 -7.28 5.22 -0.19
N SER A 48 -8.40 5.93 -0.06
CA SER A 48 -8.55 7.26 -0.66
C SER A 48 -7.57 8.25 -0.05
N LEU A 49 -7.43 8.27 1.28
CA LEU A 49 -6.43 9.09 1.98
C LEU A 49 -5.02 8.69 1.59
N ARG A 50 -4.71 7.39 1.50
CA ARG A 50 -3.40 6.90 1.01
C ARG A 50 -3.07 7.41 -0.38
N PHE A 51 -4.02 7.32 -1.31
CA PHE A 51 -3.84 7.83 -2.65
C PHE A 51 -3.60 9.34 -2.64
N LEU A 52 -4.45 10.12 -1.96
CA LEU A 52 -4.31 11.58 -1.85
C LEU A 52 -2.97 12.01 -1.24
N PHE A 53 -2.57 11.43 -0.11
CA PHE A 53 -1.31 11.77 0.57
C PHE A 53 -0.06 11.34 -0.20
N SER A 54 -0.21 10.46 -1.19
CA SER A 54 0.90 10.08 -2.07
C SER A 54 1.19 11.09 -3.17
N LEU A 55 0.28 12.03 -3.46
CA LEU A 55 0.42 12.94 -4.60
C LEU A 55 1.43 14.07 -4.36
N SER A 56 1.82 14.35 -3.11
CA SER A 56 2.69 15.47 -2.77
C SER A 56 3.45 15.26 -1.45
N SER A 57 4.67 15.80 -1.37
CA SER A 57 5.45 15.88 -0.13
C SER A 57 4.80 16.76 0.94
N ARG A 58 3.87 17.64 0.55
CA ARG A 58 3.08 18.43 1.52
C ARG A 58 2.31 17.55 2.52
N PHE A 59 2.12 16.27 2.20
CA PHE A 59 1.41 15.30 3.02
C PHE A 59 2.33 14.28 3.71
N ASP A 60 3.64 14.52 3.80
CA ASP A 60 4.60 13.59 4.42
C ASP A 60 4.22 13.19 5.84
N ASN A 61 3.93 14.17 6.70
CA ASN A 61 3.50 13.91 8.07
C ASN A 61 2.20 13.08 8.13
N MET A 62 1.23 13.37 7.24
CA MET A 62 -0.03 12.63 7.20
C MET A 62 0.16 11.20 6.69
N TRP A 63 1.05 11.01 5.72
CA TRP A 63 1.40 9.68 5.18
C TRP A 63 2.06 8.81 6.25
N GLU A 64 3.04 9.34 6.96
CA GLU A 64 3.70 8.63 8.06
C GLU A 64 2.71 8.31 9.19
N PHE A 65 1.86 9.27 9.56
CA PHE A 65 0.86 9.09 10.61
C PHE A 65 -0.09 7.91 10.36
N ILE A 66 -0.54 7.71 9.12
CA ILE A 66 -1.42 6.58 8.76
C ILE A 66 -0.66 5.31 8.37
N SER A 67 0.66 5.24 8.64
CA SER A 67 1.52 4.09 8.37
C SER A 67 1.74 3.22 9.59
N LEU A 68 1.96 1.93 9.32
CA LEU A 68 2.46 1.00 10.32
C LEU A 68 3.82 1.50 10.80
N ASN A 69 4.10 1.40 12.10
CA ASN A 69 5.33 1.96 12.69
C ASN A 69 6.61 1.47 11.98
N ASN A 70 6.66 0.19 11.59
CA ASN A 70 7.81 -0.41 10.90
C ASN A 70 7.96 0.03 9.43
N TYR A 71 6.94 0.70 8.88
CA TYR A 71 6.88 1.22 7.53
C TYR A 71 6.57 2.73 7.52
N SER A 72 6.76 3.40 8.67
CA SER A 72 6.52 4.84 8.82
C SER A 72 7.71 5.59 8.26
N SER A 73 7.64 5.92 6.97
CA SER A 73 8.65 6.74 6.30
C SER A 73 8.02 7.62 5.23
N VAL A 74 8.72 8.70 4.85
CA VAL A 74 8.29 9.61 3.79
C VAL A 74 8.31 8.97 2.39
N GLU A 75 8.96 7.83 2.19
CA GLU A 75 8.87 7.11 0.92
C GLU A 75 7.46 6.57 0.67
N ARG A 76 6.94 6.81 -0.55
CA ARG A 76 5.62 6.33 -0.94
C ARG A 76 5.74 4.98 -1.62
N PHE A 77 4.99 3.96 -1.19
CA PHE A 77 4.91 2.68 -1.92
C PHE A 77 6.28 2.11 -2.33
N TRP A 78 7.24 2.19 -1.41
CA TRP A 78 8.63 1.83 -1.66
C TRP A 78 8.76 0.43 -2.28
N ASP A 79 8.10 -0.59 -1.74
CA ASP A 79 8.11 -1.96 -2.26
C ASP A 79 7.64 -2.05 -3.72
N LEU A 80 6.57 -1.32 -4.09
CA LEU A 80 6.05 -1.33 -5.46
C LEU A 80 7.02 -0.64 -6.42
N GLN A 81 7.59 0.50 -6.02
CA GLN A 81 8.61 1.18 -6.82
C GLN A 81 9.84 0.28 -7.02
N LEU A 82 10.32 -0.38 -5.97
CA LEU A 82 11.46 -1.30 -6.02
C LEU A 82 11.16 -2.54 -6.89
N ASN A 83 9.93 -3.06 -6.85
CA ASN A 83 9.50 -4.15 -7.72
C ASN A 83 9.52 -3.72 -9.20
N LEU A 84 9.01 -2.53 -9.53
CA LEU A 84 9.06 -2.00 -10.90
C LEU A 84 10.49 -1.71 -11.37
N ILE A 85 11.39 -1.30 -10.47
CA ILE A 85 12.83 -1.19 -10.78
C ILE A 85 13.41 -2.55 -11.16
N SER A 86 13.12 -3.60 -10.36
CA SER A 86 13.55 -4.97 -10.66
C SER A 86 13.08 -5.42 -12.05
N MET A 87 11.80 -5.20 -12.36
CA MET A 87 11.21 -5.53 -13.67
C MET A 87 11.85 -4.73 -14.80
N LYS A 88 12.20 -3.47 -14.57
CA LYS A 88 12.85 -2.62 -15.58
C LYS A 88 14.31 -3.02 -15.81
N CYS A 89 15.01 -3.55 -14.78
CA CYS A 89 16.36 -4.08 -14.90
C CYS A 89 16.48 -5.28 -15.87
N ILE A 90 15.38 -5.95 -16.22
CA ILE A 90 15.38 -7.06 -17.20
C ILE A 90 15.83 -6.58 -18.59
N PHE A 91 15.47 -5.36 -18.99
CA PHE A 91 15.84 -4.80 -20.29
C PHE A 91 17.21 -4.12 -20.31
N GLY A 92 17.89 -4.00 -19.18
CA GLY A 92 19.22 -3.41 -19.07
C GLY A 92 19.35 -2.49 -17.86
N ASN A 93 20.46 -1.76 -17.79
CA ASN A 93 20.75 -0.87 -16.67
C ASN A 93 19.70 0.23 -16.54
N VAL A 94 19.09 0.31 -15.37
CA VAL A 94 18.32 1.46 -14.95
C VAL A 94 19.33 2.38 -14.24
N ASP A 95 19.42 3.63 -14.71
CA ASP A 95 20.47 4.65 -14.47
C ASP A 95 20.77 4.99 -12.97
N ASN A 96 20.14 5.99 -12.34
CA ASN A 96 19.96 6.03 -10.87
C ASN A 96 18.51 6.39 -10.51
N TYR A 97 17.90 5.76 -9.49
CA TYR A 97 16.50 5.99 -9.09
C TYR A 97 16.48 6.56 -7.70
N TYR A 98 15.72 7.62 -7.54
CA TYR A 98 15.36 8.12 -6.23
C TYR A 98 13.91 7.73 -6.03
N LEU A 99 13.64 6.92 -5.02
CA LEU A 99 12.27 6.63 -4.63
C LEU A 99 11.53 7.95 -4.43
N LYS A 100 10.28 8.02 -4.86
CA LYS A 100 9.53 9.26 -4.76
C LYS A 100 9.45 9.74 -3.31
N PHE A 101 9.84 10.99 -3.10
CA PHE A 101 9.96 11.67 -1.80
C PHE A 101 11.06 11.14 -0.87
N SER A 102 11.97 10.31 -1.39
CA SER A 102 13.22 9.95 -0.72
C SER A 102 14.37 10.85 -1.15
N SER A 103 15.29 11.13 -0.23
CA SER A 103 16.64 11.62 -0.54
C SER A 103 17.62 10.49 -0.86
N THR A 104 17.23 9.23 -0.59
CA THR A 104 18.08 8.06 -0.79
C THR A 104 17.92 7.54 -2.22
N SER A 105 19.04 7.25 -2.88
CA SER A 105 19.05 6.61 -4.20
C SER A 105 19.07 5.09 -4.08
N TYR A 106 18.31 4.41 -4.95
CA TYR A 106 18.00 2.98 -4.95
C TYR A 106 18.08 2.37 -6.38
N LYS A 107 19.19 2.56 -7.10
CA LYS A 107 19.57 1.66 -8.21
C LYS A 107 21.01 1.20 -8.09
N SER A 108 21.20 -0.08 -8.34
CA SER A 108 21.92 -0.50 -9.54
C SER A 108 21.17 -1.68 -10.16
N CYS A 109 21.47 -2.04 -11.39
CA CYS A 109 21.20 -3.39 -11.88
C CYS A 109 22.54 -4.18 -11.84
N PRO A 110 22.52 -5.48 -11.52
CA PRO A 110 21.35 -6.29 -11.16
C PRO A 110 20.79 -5.89 -9.79
N TYR A 111 19.47 -5.68 -9.74
CA TYR A 111 18.79 -5.32 -8.51
C TYR A 111 18.71 -6.54 -7.59
N SER A 112 19.24 -6.44 -6.37
CA SER A 112 19.42 -7.59 -5.48
C SER A 112 18.19 -7.93 -4.63
N ALA A 113 17.22 -7.01 -4.50
CA ALA A 113 16.02 -7.29 -3.71
C ALA A 113 15.07 -8.19 -4.51
N GLN A 114 14.94 -9.42 -4.04
CA GLN A 114 14.16 -10.47 -4.68
C GLN A 114 12.68 -10.32 -4.34
N TYR A 115 11.97 -9.39 -5.01
CA TYR A 115 10.51 -9.27 -4.92
C TYR A 115 9.81 -10.38 -5.72
N GLY A 116 10.05 -11.63 -5.34
CA GLY A 116 9.46 -12.82 -5.96
C GLY A 116 9.83 -13.05 -7.44
N PRO A 117 9.42 -14.21 -8.01
CA PRO A 117 9.85 -14.64 -9.34
C PRO A 117 9.25 -13.85 -10.50
N LEU A 118 8.18 -13.08 -10.28
CA LEU A 118 7.56 -12.24 -11.30
C LEU A 118 8.40 -11.00 -11.60
N SER A 119 9.01 -10.40 -10.56
CA SER A 119 9.82 -9.18 -10.68
C SER A 119 11.04 -9.34 -11.59
N THR A 120 11.52 -10.57 -11.76
CA THR A 120 12.70 -10.90 -12.57
C THR A 120 12.35 -11.53 -13.93
N LYS A 121 11.07 -11.70 -14.26
CA LYS A 121 10.61 -12.37 -15.49
C LYS A 121 9.71 -11.51 -16.38
N VAL A 122 8.92 -10.62 -15.78
CA VAL A 122 8.01 -9.75 -16.53
C VAL A 122 8.63 -8.38 -16.62
N PRO A 123 9.03 -7.91 -17.81
CA PRO A 123 9.72 -6.64 -17.90
C PRO A 123 8.75 -5.46 -17.89
N TYR A 124 9.18 -4.35 -17.30
CA TYR A 124 8.40 -3.11 -17.23
C TYR A 124 9.00 -2.02 -18.13
N ILE A 125 8.18 -1.42 -18.98
CA ILE A 125 8.55 -0.29 -19.84
C ILE A 125 7.73 0.93 -19.40
N GLY A 126 8.41 1.97 -18.96
CA GLY A 126 7.77 3.22 -18.55
C GLY A 126 8.51 3.93 -17.43
N ASP A 127 7.94 5.04 -16.98
CA ASP A 127 8.37 5.71 -15.76
C ASP A 127 7.90 4.92 -14.52
N ILE A 128 8.79 4.74 -13.54
CA ILE A 128 8.50 3.92 -12.35
C ILE A 128 7.43 4.58 -11.48
N TRP A 129 7.45 5.91 -11.35
CA TRP A 129 6.48 6.63 -10.53
C TRP A 129 5.09 6.64 -11.18
N VAL A 130 5.03 6.89 -12.50
CA VAL A 130 3.78 6.78 -13.26
C VAL A 130 3.18 5.37 -13.14
N GLY A 131 4.01 4.33 -13.31
CA GLY A 131 3.56 2.94 -13.14
C GLY A 131 3.03 2.68 -11.73
N THR A 132 3.73 3.16 -10.70
CA THR A 132 3.30 3.04 -9.30
C THR A 132 1.90 3.62 -9.11
N ILE A 133 1.65 4.85 -9.57
CA ILE A 133 0.33 5.49 -9.45
C ILE A 133 -0.76 4.71 -10.21
N ILE A 134 -0.47 4.20 -11.41
CA ILE A 134 -1.42 3.39 -12.18
C ILE A 134 -1.77 2.10 -11.44
N PHE A 135 -0.77 1.34 -10.98
CA PHE A 135 -1.00 0.09 -10.26
C PHE A 135 -1.79 0.31 -8.97
N LEU A 136 -1.52 1.39 -8.23
CA LEU A 136 -2.27 1.73 -7.02
C LEU A 136 -3.71 2.11 -7.31
N PHE A 137 -3.94 2.85 -8.38
CA PHE A 137 -5.29 3.16 -8.84
C PHE A 137 -6.02 1.87 -9.20
N CYS A 138 -5.42 0.98 -10.00
CA CYS A 138 -6.00 -0.32 -10.32
C CYS A 138 -6.29 -1.19 -9.08
N ASP A 139 -5.38 -1.21 -8.11
CA ASP A 139 -5.56 -1.95 -6.85
C ASP A 139 -6.73 -1.39 -6.03
N PHE A 140 -6.84 -0.05 -5.93
CA PHE A 140 -7.98 0.61 -5.29
C PHE A 140 -9.33 0.21 -5.94
N PHE A 141 -9.41 0.22 -7.27
CA PHE A 141 -10.63 -0.23 -7.97
C PHE A 141 -10.91 -1.73 -7.75
N SER A 142 -9.87 -2.55 -7.73
CA SER A 142 -10.00 -4.00 -7.52
C SER A 142 -10.54 -4.30 -6.12
N ILE A 143 -9.98 -3.66 -5.09
CA ILE A 143 -10.42 -3.81 -3.69
C ILE A 143 -11.84 -3.30 -3.52
N THR A 144 -12.17 -2.13 -4.06
CA THR A 144 -13.54 -1.58 -3.94
C THR A 144 -14.58 -2.45 -4.64
N TYR A 145 -14.28 -3.00 -5.82
CA TYR A 145 -15.14 -3.96 -6.50
C TYR A 145 -15.33 -5.25 -5.70
N LEU A 146 -14.25 -5.84 -5.17
CA LEU A 146 -14.30 -7.03 -4.32
C LEU A 146 -15.19 -6.82 -3.09
N LEU A 147 -15.08 -5.65 -2.44
CA LEU A 147 -15.85 -5.37 -1.24
C LEU A 147 -17.33 -5.05 -1.50
N GLN A 148 -17.70 -4.61 -2.72
CA GLN A 148 -19.12 -4.48 -3.10
C GLN A 148 -19.82 -5.84 -3.23
N GLY A 149 -19.07 -6.90 -3.54
CA GLY A 149 -19.60 -8.27 -3.67
C GLY A 149 -19.79 -9.01 -2.35
N LEU A 150 -19.40 -8.42 -1.21
CA LEU A 150 -19.52 -8.96 0.16
C LEU A 150 -20.70 -8.32 0.94
#